data_AF-A0A955BL37-F1
#
_entry.id   AF-A0A955BL37-F1
#
_cell.length_a   1.000
_cell.length_b   1.000
_cell.length_c   1.000
_cell.angle_alpha   90.00
_cell.angle_beta   90.00
_cell.angle_gamma   90.00
#
_symmetry.space_group_name_H-M   'P 1'
#
loop_
_entity.id
_entity.type
_entity.pdbx_description
1 polymer ?
#
loop_
_entity_poly.entity_id
_entity_poly.type
_entity_poly.pdbx_seq_one_letter_code
_entity_poly.pdbx_strand_id
1 'polypeptide(L)'
;MPAADSMTTLDFLVLIGYFVLMIGIGVYTSRKIHKQEDYFLGGRSFGKLLQTFAAFGAGTGSSDPVQTGRTTFTSGMSGMWSVMSWLFVTPFYWITGVWYRRMRHLTLGDWFVERYESKAIGVAYTIFGLLFFMVYGSMFFSAIGKVAAPMVGYDEVTIGGEAYPIEYILVPAIGFVVLIYGIAGGLEAAYYTDLIQGLCIILLSVLLVPFGLNKLVEQFGTPGQDGILDGFRIMHEQLPGEFFTIVGASGASEFPLHR
;
A
#
# COMPACT_ATOMS: atom_id res chain seq x y z
N MET A 1 0.03 7.79 24.51
CA MET A 1 0.60 6.57 23.90
C MET A 1 1.94 6.33 24.58
N PRO A 2 2.22 5.15 25.14
CA PRO A 2 3.60 4.85 25.53
C PRO A 2 4.48 5.00 24.28
N ALA A 3 5.67 5.58 24.45
CA ALA A 3 6.63 5.70 23.36
C ALA A 3 6.79 4.32 22.71
N ALA A 4 6.60 4.23 21.40
CA ALA A 4 7.06 3.05 20.69
C ALA A 4 8.55 2.93 21.01
N ASP A 5 8.99 1.80 21.56
CA ASP A 5 10.41 1.55 21.72
C ASP A 5 11.07 1.79 20.36
N SER A 6 12.02 2.72 20.32
CA SER A 6 12.78 3.07 19.12
C SER A 6 13.30 1.81 18.44
N MET A 7 13.24 1.76 17.11
CA MET A 7 13.66 0.59 16.33
C MET A 7 15.00 0.02 16.78
N THR A 8 15.03 -1.30 16.96
CA THR A 8 16.24 -2.02 17.35
C THR A 8 17.19 -2.18 16.16
N THR A 9 18.46 -2.48 16.42
CA THR A 9 19.44 -2.75 15.36
C THR A 9 19.00 -3.90 14.44
N LEU A 10 18.27 -4.88 14.95
CA LEU A 10 17.73 -5.98 14.15
C LEU A 10 16.68 -5.47 13.15
N ASP A 11 15.83 -4.53 13.54
CA ASP A 11 14.79 -3.97 12.67
C ASP A 11 15.42 -3.22 11.49
N PHE A 12 16.47 -2.45 11.74
CA PHE A 12 17.22 -1.78 10.68
C PHE A 12 17.92 -2.76 9.73
N LEU A 13 18.49 -3.85 10.25
CA LEU A 13 19.12 -4.87 9.42
C LEU A 13 18.12 -5.56 8.50
N VAL A 14 16.92 -5.88 9.00
CA VAL A 14 15.85 -6.47 8.19
C VAL A 14 15.39 -5.48 7.12
N LEU A 15 15.22 -4.20 7.46
CA LEU A 15 14.80 -3.16 6.53
C LEU A 15 15.83 -2.91 5.42
N ILE A 16 17.11 -2.83 5.77
CA ILE A 16 18.21 -2.69 4.80
C ILE A 16 18.26 -3.93 3.90
N GLY A 17 18.15 -5.13 4.46
CA GLY A 17 18.10 -6.38 3.70
C GLY A 17 16.95 -6.41 2.69
N TYR A 18 15.77 -5.92 3.09
CA TYR A 18 14.62 -5.77 2.21
C TYR A 18 14.89 -4.82 1.04
N PHE A 19 15.43 -3.63 1.29
CA PHE A 19 15.76 -2.67 0.21
C PHE A 19 16.85 -3.20 -0.73
N VAL A 20 17.87 -3.87 -0.20
CA VAL A 20 18.91 -4.52 -1.01
C VAL A 20 18.33 -5.61 -1.90
N LEU A 21 17.39 -6.41 -1.38
CA LEU A 21 16.66 -7.41 -2.18
C LEU A 21 15.89 -6.75 -3.33
N MET A 22 15.14 -5.68 -3.06
CA MET A 22 14.37 -4.95 -4.08
C MET A 22 15.27 -4.36 -5.18
N ILE A 23 16.37 -3.71 -4.79
CA ILE A 23 17.36 -3.18 -5.74
C ILE A 23 17.99 -4.32 -6.54
N GLY A 24 18.33 -5.44 -5.88
CA GLY A 24 18.88 -6.63 -6.52
C GLY A 24 17.97 -7.20 -7.61
N ILE A 25 16.66 -7.23 -7.36
CA ILE A 25 15.64 -7.63 -8.36
C ILE A 25 15.64 -6.64 -9.54
N GLY A 26 15.62 -5.34 -9.27
CA GLY A 26 15.67 -4.32 -10.33
C GLY A 26 16.91 -4.43 -11.20
N VAL A 27 18.09 -4.67 -10.61
CA VAL A 27 19.35 -4.87 -11.34
C VAL A 27 19.36 -6.20 -12.09
N TYR A 28 18.74 -7.26 -11.55
CA TYR A 28 18.66 -8.55 -12.23
C TYR A 28 17.77 -8.48 -13.46
N THR A 29 16.58 -7.87 -13.36
CA THR A 29 15.66 -7.76 -14.50
C THR A 29 16.15 -6.75 -15.52
N SER A 30 16.85 -5.68 -15.13
CA SER A 30 17.42 -4.70 -16.06
C SER A 30 18.34 -5.34 -17.11
N ARG A 31 19.09 -6.38 -16.72
CA ARG A 31 19.97 -7.15 -17.60
C ARG A 31 19.24 -7.93 -18.69
N LYS A 32 17.93 -8.16 -18.54
CA LYS A 32 17.09 -8.86 -19.52
C LYS A 32 16.39 -7.94 -20.51
N ILE A 33 16.44 -6.63 -20.28
CA ILE A 33 15.73 -5.64 -21.10
C ILE A 33 16.59 -5.34 -22.33
N HIS A 34 16.11 -5.75 -23.50
CA HIS A 34 16.80 -5.48 -24.77
C HIS A 34 15.97 -4.59 -25.71
N LYS A 35 14.64 -4.55 -25.55
CA LYS A 35 13.72 -3.75 -26.36
C LYS A 35 12.73 -2.97 -25.51
N GLN A 36 12.10 -1.96 -26.10
CA GLN A 36 11.04 -1.17 -25.45
C GLN A 36 9.84 -2.04 -25.04
N GLU A 37 9.47 -3.04 -25.83
CA GLU A 37 8.42 -4.00 -25.46
C GLU A 37 8.79 -4.81 -24.21
N ASP A 38 10.06 -5.15 -24.01
CA ASP A 38 10.51 -5.85 -22.79
C ASP A 38 10.38 -4.93 -21.57
N TYR A 39 10.70 -3.64 -21.72
CA TYR A 39 10.58 -2.65 -20.66
C TYR A 39 9.12 -2.38 -20.25
N PHE A 40 8.21 -2.19 -21.22
CA PHE A 40 6.83 -1.80 -20.96
C PHE A 40 5.84 -2.95 -20.84
N LEU A 41 6.10 -4.10 -21.45
CA LEU A 41 5.19 -5.25 -21.47
C LEU A 41 5.81 -6.53 -20.87
N GLY A 42 7.09 -6.50 -20.48
CA GLY A 42 7.76 -7.64 -19.85
C GLY A 42 7.76 -8.90 -20.73
N GLY A 43 7.82 -8.71 -22.05
CA GLY A 43 7.77 -9.81 -23.01
C GLY A 43 6.46 -10.61 -23.03
N ARG A 44 5.38 -10.10 -22.38
CA ARG A 44 4.02 -10.69 -22.35
C ARG A 44 3.96 -12.14 -21.86
N SER A 45 4.97 -12.60 -21.13
CA SER A 45 5.18 -14.01 -20.79
C SER A 45 4.89 -14.35 -19.31
N PHE A 46 4.37 -13.39 -18.54
CA PHE A 46 4.16 -13.56 -17.11
C PHE A 46 3.15 -14.67 -16.79
N GLY A 47 3.50 -15.53 -15.83
CA GLY A 47 2.59 -16.56 -15.32
C GLY A 47 1.40 -15.97 -14.56
N LYS A 48 0.34 -16.77 -14.38
CA LYS A 48 -0.90 -16.35 -13.70
C LYS A 48 -0.63 -15.81 -12.29
N LEU A 49 0.24 -16.47 -11.53
CA LEU A 49 0.58 -16.08 -10.16
C LEU A 49 1.19 -14.68 -10.10
N LEU A 50 2.17 -14.40 -10.97
CA LEU A 50 2.82 -13.10 -11.01
C LEU A 50 1.84 -11.99 -11.42
N GLN A 51 0.95 -12.26 -12.38
CA GLN A 51 -0.10 -11.32 -12.77
C GLN A 51 -1.10 -11.06 -11.64
N THR A 52 -1.49 -12.09 -10.88
CA THR A 52 -2.39 -11.95 -9.72
C THR A 52 -1.76 -11.06 -8.65
N PHE A 53 -0.50 -11.29 -8.32
CA PHE A 53 0.19 -10.47 -7.31
C PHE A 53 0.53 -9.07 -7.80
N ALA A 54 0.85 -8.87 -9.08
CA ALA A 54 0.99 -7.53 -9.66
C ALA A 54 -0.34 -6.75 -9.60
N ALA A 55 -1.46 -7.40 -9.89
CA ALA A 55 -2.78 -6.79 -9.74
C ALA A 55 -3.11 -6.49 -8.27
N PHE A 56 -2.72 -7.38 -7.34
CA PHE A 56 -2.87 -7.19 -5.90
C PHE A 56 -2.02 -6.02 -5.38
N GLY A 57 -0.75 -5.94 -5.78
CA GLY A 57 0.18 -4.86 -5.42
C GLY A 57 -0.26 -3.52 -5.98
N ALA A 58 -0.67 -3.46 -7.25
CA ALA A 58 -1.21 -2.25 -7.86
C ALA A 58 -2.53 -1.78 -7.20
N GLY A 59 -3.32 -2.72 -6.66
CA GLY A 59 -4.57 -2.43 -5.94
C GLY A 59 -4.41 -2.16 -4.45
N THR A 60 -3.24 -2.41 -3.86
CA THR A 60 -2.99 -2.26 -2.42
C THR A 60 -1.89 -1.24 -2.18
N GLY A 61 -2.30 -0.04 -1.81
CA GLY A 61 -1.42 1.06 -1.46
C GLY A 61 -0.81 0.95 -0.07
N SER A 62 0.37 1.53 0.13
CA SER A 62 0.94 1.76 1.46
C SER A 62 0.03 2.62 2.37
N SER A 63 -0.83 3.44 1.78
CA SER A 63 -1.83 4.26 2.46
C SER A 63 -3.04 3.47 2.99
N ASP A 64 -3.34 2.32 2.38
CA ASP A 64 -4.61 1.63 2.62
C ASP A 64 -4.69 1.06 4.03
N PRO A 65 -3.67 0.34 4.58
CA PRO A 65 -3.70 -0.12 5.95
C PRO A 65 -3.84 1.01 6.98
N VAL A 66 -3.24 2.17 6.70
CA VAL A 66 -3.34 3.37 7.56
C VAL A 66 -4.77 3.91 7.52
N GLN A 67 -5.37 4.00 6.34
CA GLN A 67 -6.73 4.47 6.17
C GLN A 67 -7.73 3.52 6.82
N THR A 68 -7.62 2.20 6.58
CA THR A 68 -8.49 1.19 7.19
C THR A 68 -8.34 1.17 8.69
N GLY A 69 -7.11 1.17 9.21
CA GLY A 69 -6.86 1.22 10.65
C GLY A 69 -7.50 2.43 11.30
N ARG A 70 -7.37 3.62 10.69
CA ARG A 70 -8.03 4.84 11.17
C ARG A 70 -9.56 4.71 11.14
N THR A 71 -10.15 4.28 10.03
CA THR A 71 -11.61 4.19 9.90
C THR A 71 -12.18 3.11 10.81
N THR A 72 -11.48 1.99 10.99
CA THR A 72 -11.88 0.94 11.94
C THR A 72 -11.78 1.41 13.38
N PHE A 73 -10.78 2.25 13.72
CA PHE A 73 -10.67 2.85 15.03
C PHE A 73 -11.84 3.81 15.33
N THR A 74 -12.31 4.59 14.34
CA THR A 74 -13.40 5.55 14.54
C THR A 74 -14.79 4.95 14.40
N SER A 75 -14.97 3.96 13.52
CA SER A 75 -16.29 3.47 13.08
C SER A 75 -16.48 1.96 13.31
N GLY A 76 -15.55 1.31 14.01
CA GLY A 76 -15.58 -0.11 14.30
C GLY A 76 -15.45 -1.00 13.06
N MET A 77 -16.09 -2.16 13.08
CA MET A 77 -16.04 -3.19 12.03
C MET A 77 -16.56 -2.67 10.67
N SER A 78 -17.49 -1.71 10.67
CA SER A 78 -17.94 -1.05 9.45
C SER A 78 -16.81 -0.37 8.67
N GLY A 79 -15.70 -0.02 9.33
CA GLY A 79 -14.52 0.55 8.69
C GLY A 79 -13.85 -0.36 7.66
N MET A 80 -14.10 -1.67 7.71
CA MET A 80 -13.65 -2.64 6.69
C MET A 80 -14.16 -2.29 5.28
N TRP A 81 -15.32 -1.61 5.17
CA TRP A 81 -15.87 -1.17 3.88
C TRP A 81 -15.02 -0.12 3.17
N SER A 82 -14.11 0.57 3.87
CA SER A 82 -13.14 1.47 3.26
C SER A 82 -12.30 0.77 2.18
N VAL A 83 -12.01 -0.52 2.35
CA VAL A 83 -11.27 -1.34 1.38
C VAL A 83 -12.19 -2.28 0.60
N MET A 84 -13.20 -2.88 1.26
CA MET A 84 -14.10 -3.82 0.58
C MET A 84 -14.95 -3.18 -0.52
N SER A 85 -15.11 -1.86 -0.55
CA SER A 85 -15.81 -1.18 -1.64
C SER A 85 -15.21 -1.46 -3.02
N TRP A 86 -13.90 -1.74 -3.10
CA TRP A 86 -13.23 -2.16 -4.33
C TRP A 86 -13.74 -3.48 -4.91
N LEU A 87 -14.36 -4.34 -4.08
CA LEU A 87 -14.99 -5.58 -4.54
C LEU A 87 -16.00 -5.32 -5.66
N PHE A 88 -16.74 -4.21 -5.57
CA PHE A 88 -17.73 -3.83 -6.58
C PHE A 88 -17.10 -3.28 -7.87
N VAL A 89 -15.84 -2.84 -7.82
CA VAL A 89 -15.08 -2.39 -9.00
C VAL A 89 -14.49 -3.58 -9.76
N THR A 90 -14.12 -4.66 -9.06
CA THR A 90 -13.45 -5.84 -9.64
C THR A 90 -14.12 -6.42 -10.91
N PRO A 91 -15.47 -6.58 -10.97
CA PRO A 91 -16.14 -7.07 -12.18
C PRO A 91 -15.88 -6.20 -13.43
N PHE A 92 -15.72 -4.89 -13.25
CA PHE A 92 -15.43 -3.99 -14.37
C PHE A 92 -14.04 -4.23 -14.95
N TYR A 93 -13.07 -4.67 -14.14
CA TYR A 93 -11.73 -5.05 -14.65
C TYR A 93 -11.79 -6.28 -15.54
N TRP A 94 -12.64 -7.26 -15.25
CA TRP A 94 -12.80 -8.45 -16.08
C TRP A 94 -13.42 -8.12 -17.43
N ILE A 95 -14.41 -7.23 -17.45
CA ILE A 95 -15.07 -6.78 -18.67
C ILE A 95 -14.11 -5.93 -19.51
N THR A 96 -13.51 -4.91 -18.90
CA THR A 96 -12.62 -3.97 -19.60
C THR A 96 -11.30 -4.62 -20.05
N GLY A 97 -10.80 -5.60 -19.29
CA GLY A 97 -9.61 -6.38 -19.63
C GLY A 97 -9.70 -7.12 -20.96
N VAL A 98 -10.91 -7.41 -21.47
CA VAL A 98 -11.08 -7.97 -22.82
C VAL A 98 -10.74 -6.93 -23.90
N TRP A 99 -11.20 -5.69 -23.73
CA TRP A 99 -10.92 -4.61 -24.68
C TRP A 99 -9.44 -4.24 -24.68
N TYR A 100 -8.82 -4.09 -23.51
CA TYR A 100 -7.38 -3.77 -23.41
C TYR A 100 -6.52 -4.81 -24.14
N ARG A 101 -6.83 -6.11 -24.00
CA ARG A 101 -6.10 -7.17 -24.71
C ARG A 101 -6.30 -7.15 -26.23
N ARG A 102 -7.45 -6.68 -26.72
CA ARG A 102 -7.75 -6.58 -28.16
C ARG A 102 -7.13 -5.33 -28.80
N MET A 103 -7.04 -4.23 -28.06
CA MET A 103 -6.50 -2.97 -28.55
C MET A 103 -5.01 -3.05 -28.91
N ARG A 104 -4.23 -3.89 -28.20
CA ARG A 104 -2.79 -4.15 -28.46
C ARG A 104 -1.87 -2.92 -28.52
N HIS A 105 -2.35 -1.72 -28.17
CA HIS A 105 -1.53 -0.53 -28.00
C HIS A 105 -0.69 -0.62 -26.72
N LEU A 106 0.44 0.09 -26.71
CA LEU A 106 1.33 0.19 -25.55
C LEU A 106 0.72 1.08 -24.46
N THR A 107 0.15 2.21 -24.85
CA THR A 107 -0.50 3.16 -23.94
C THR A 107 -1.93 3.45 -24.34
N LEU A 108 -2.74 3.93 -23.40
CA LEU A 108 -4.08 4.43 -23.71
C LEU A 108 -4.04 5.73 -24.51
N GLY A 109 -2.99 6.54 -24.35
CA GLY A 109 -2.78 7.74 -25.17
C GLY A 109 -2.69 7.40 -26.66
N ASP A 110 -1.93 6.36 -27.02
CA ASP A 110 -1.82 5.89 -28.40
C ASP A 110 -3.17 5.46 -28.97
N TRP A 111 -3.97 4.77 -28.17
CA TRP A 111 -5.32 4.39 -28.56
C TRP A 111 -6.23 5.60 -28.80
N PHE A 112 -6.13 6.65 -27.99
CA PHE A 112 -6.87 7.90 -28.23
C PHE A 112 -6.45 8.58 -29.54
N VAL A 113 -5.16 8.56 -29.88
CA VAL A 113 -4.69 9.10 -31.17
C VAL A 113 -5.26 8.29 -32.33
N GLU A 114 -5.22 6.96 -32.25
CA GLU A 114 -5.76 6.07 -33.30
C GLU A 114 -7.29 6.20 -33.43
N ARG A 115 -8.01 6.21 -32.30
CA ARG A 115 -9.48 6.19 -32.29
C ARG A 115 -10.11 7.49 -32.77
N TYR A 116 -9.47 8.62 -32.48
CA TYR A 116 -9.98 9.96 -32.78
C TYR A 116 -9.17 10.68 -33.86
N GLU A 117 -8.15 10.02 -34.43
CA GLU A 117 -7.23 10.54 -35.44
C GLU A 117 -6.59 11.90 -35.04
N SER A 118 -6.48 12.15 -33.73
CA SER A 118 -6.06 13.44 -33.18
C SER A 118 -4.95 13.29 -32.16
N LYS A 119 -3.76 13.78 -32.53
CA LYS A 119 -2.60 13.84 -31.63
C LYS A 119 -2.87 14.70 -30.39
N ALA A 120 -3.67 15.76 -30.53
CA ALA A 120 -4.00 16.66 -29.42
C ALA A 120 -4.76 15.93 -28.30
N ILE A 121 -5.67 15.02 -28.65
CA ILE A 121 -6.44 14.23 -27.66
C ILE A 121 -5.53 13.25 -26.92
N GLY A 122 -4.64 12.56 -27.63
CA GLY A 122 -3.65 11.67 -27.00
C GLY A 122 -2.70 12.39 -26.05
N VAL A 123 -2.24 13.60 -26.44
CA VAL A 123 -1.41 14.45 -25.57
C VAL A 123 -2.19 14.92 -24.34
N ALA A 124 -3.44 15.37 -24.52
CA ALA A 124 -4.29 15.78 -23.41
C ALA A 124 -4.51 14.64 -22.40
N TYR A 125 -4.77 13.43 -22.89
CA TYR A 125 -4.88 12.24 -22.04
C TYR A 125 -3.59 11.94 -21.29
N THR A 126 -2.43 12.05 -21.96
CA THR A 126 -1.12 11.81 -21.35
C THR A 126 -0.82 12.81 -20.24
N ILE A 127 -1.08 14.11 -20.47
CA ILE A 127 -0.91 15.16 -19.46
C ILE A 127 -1.83 14.90 -18.26
N PHE A 128 -3.09 14.57 -18.51
CA PHE A 128 -4.04 14.21 -17.46
C PHE A 128 -3.53 13.01 -16.64
N GLY A 129 -3.09 11.95 -17.31
CA GLY A 129 -2.54 10.75 -16.65
C GLY A 129 -1.31 11.08 -15.79
N LEU A 130 -0.38 11.89 -16.29
CA LEU A 130 0.80 12.32 -15.54
C LEU A 130 0.41 13.11 -14.28
N LEU A 131 -0.49 14.08 -14.39
CA LEU A 131 -0.97 14.86 -13.24
C LEU A 131 -1.70 13.98 -12.23
N PHE A 132 -2.57 13.08 -12.72
CA PHE A 132 -3.27 12.12 -11.88
C PHE A 132 -2.30 11.22 -11.12
N PHE A 133 -1.32 10.61 -11.79
CA PHE A 133 -0.34 9.74 -11.14
C PHE A 133 0.64 10.50 -10.24
N MET A 134 0.92 11.77 -10.50
CA MET A 134 1.69 12.61 -9.56
C MET A 134 0.93 12.81 -8.25
N VAL A 135 -0.35 13.20 -8.32
CA VAL A 135 -1.17 13.41 -7.13
C VAL A 135 -1.42 12.08 -6.42
N TYR A 136 -1.83 11.05 -7.15
CA TYR A 136 -2.11 9.74 -6.59
C TYR A 136 -0.85 9.08 -6.02
N GLY A 137 0.28 9.17 -6.73
CA GLY A 137 1.58 8.68 -6.28
C GLY A 137 2.05 9.36 -4.99
N SER A 138 1.78 10.65 -4.82
CA SER A 138 2.11 11.36 -3.58
C SER A 138 1.41 10.79 -2.34
N MET A 139 0.22 10.21 -2.49
CA MET A 139 -0.52 9.60 -1.38
C MET A 139 0.23 8.39 -0.80
N PHE A 140 0.91 7.60 -1.63
CA PHE A 140 1.71 6.46 -1.15
C PHE A 140 2.91 6.89 -0.29
N PHE A 141 3.48 8.07 -0.57
CA PHE A 141 4.55 8.63 0.25
C PHE A 141 4.03 9.19 1.59
N SER A 142 2.76 9.58 1.68
CA SER A 142 2.18 10.08 2.94
C SER A 142 2.14 9.03 4.05
N ALA A 143 2.08 7.74 3.69
CA ALA A 143 2.13 6.64 4.65
C ALA A 143 3.50 6.55 5.34
N ILE A 144 4.59 6.90 4.65
CA ILE A 144 5.94 6.94 5.21
C ILE A 144 6.02 7.98 6.33
N GLY A 145 5.48 9.18 6.11
CA GLY A 145 5.45 10.22 7.15
C GLY A 145 4.59 9.82 8.35
N LYS A 146 3.45 9.18 8.13
CA LYS A 146 2.53 8.84 9.23
C LYS A 146 2.90 7.59 10.03
N VAL A 147 3.65 6.66 9.44
CA VAL A 147 3.94 5.35 10.07
C VAL A 147 5.43 5.15 10.27
N ALA A 148 6.26 5.40 9.26
CA ALA A 148 7.69 5.13 9.36
C ALA A 148 8.42 6.20 10.19
N ALA A 149 8.08 7.49 10.02
CA ALA A 149 8.75 8.57 10.77
C ALA A 149 8.64 8.41 12.29
N PRO A 150 7.46 8.11 12.89
CA PRO A 150 7.37 7.90 14.34
C PRO A 150 8.13 6.67 14.86
N MET A 151 8.34 5.66 14.01
CA MET A 151 9.03 4.42 14.40
C MET A 151 10.55 4.59 14.47
N VAL A 152 11.11 5.51 13.69
CA VAL A 152 12.55 5.78 13.64
C VAL A 152 13.07 6.41 14.93
N GLY A 153 12.18 6.97 15.77
CA GLY A 153 12.52 7.47 17.11
C GLY A 153 13.22 8.84 17.12
N TYR A 154 13.24 9.52 15.98
CA TYR A 154 13.74 10.89 15.82
C TYR A 154 12.65 11.74 15.16
N ASP A 155 12.12 12.73 15.88
CA ASP A 155 11.04 13.59 15.35
C ASP A 155 11.61 14.67 14.40
N GLU A 156 12.81 15.16 14.69
CA GLU A 156 13.47 16.23 13.95
C GLU A 156 14.95 15.89 13.70
N VAL A 157 15.44 16.32 12.53
CA VAL A 157 16.85 16.24 12.15
C VAL A 157 17.35 17.66 11.92
N THR A 158 18.43 18.03 12.62
CA THR A 158 19.06 19.33 12.43
C THR A 158 19.98 19.29 11.20
N ILE A 159 19.60 20.00 10.14
CA ILE A 159 20.45 20.18 8.94
C ILE A 159 20.80 21.65 8.84
N GLY A 160 22.10 21.97 8.90
CA GLY A 160 22.57 23.35 8.72
C GLY A 160 22.21 24.32 9.86
N GLY A 161 21.85 23.80 11.03
CA GLY A 161 21.48 24.61 12.21
C GLY A 161 19.97 24.80 12.40
N GLU A 162 19.15 24.41 11.41
CA GLU A 162 17.69 24.44 11.48
C GLU A 162 17.14 23.03 11.67
N ALA A 163 16.09 22.90 12.48
CA ALA A 163 15.43 21.62 12.73
C ALA A 163 14.36 21.37 11.67
N TYR A 164 14.48 20.25 10.95
CA TYR A 164 13.49 19.81 9.98
C TYR A 164 12.83 18.52 10.44
N PRO A 165 11.51 18.34 10.25
CA PRO A 165 10.85 17.06 10.50
C PRO A 165 11.52 15.93 9.71
N ILE A 166 11.69 14.76 10.32
CA ILE A 166 12.40 13.63 9.68
C ILE A 166 11.78 13.20 8.35
N GLU A 167 10.48 13.44 8.16
CA GLU A 167 9.74 13.15 6.94
C GLU A 167 10.40 13.77 5.69
N TYR A 168 11.00 14.97 5.83
CA TYR A 168 11.68 15.68 4.74
C TYR A 168 12.93 14.96 4.23
N ILE A 169 13.50 14.04 5.01
CA ILE A 169 14.66 13.23 4.61
C ILE A 169 14.19 11.84 4.20
N LEU A 170 13.30 11.25 4.99
CA LEU A 170 12.87 9.87 4.82
C LEU A 170 12.09 9.67 3.51
N VAL A 171 11.19 10.61 3.18
CA VAL A 171 10.38 10.53 1.95
C VAL A 171 11.25 10.61 0.70
N PRO A 172 12.16 11.60 0.51
CA PRO A 172 13.05 11.61 -0.64
C PRO A 172 14.02 10.43 -0.69
N ALA A 173 14.53 9.97 0.46
CA ALA A 173 15.45 8.83 0.50
C ALA A 173 14.79 7.55 -0.02
N ILE A 174 13.58 7.23 0.49
CA ILE A 174 12.81 6.07 0.01
C ILE A 174 12.37 6.27 -1.44
N GLY A 175 11.92 7.48 -1.80
CA GLY A 175 11.56 7.81 -3.18
C GLY A 175 12.71 7.61 -4.16
N PHE A 176 13.93 7.95 -3.77
CA PHE A 176 15.12 7.73 -4.59
C PHE A 176 15.43 6.24 -4.78
N VAL A 177 15.30 5.42 -3.73
CA VAL A 177 15.45 3.96 -3.83
C VAL A 177 14.41 3.37 -4.78
N VAL A 178 13.14 3.77 -4.62
CA VAL A 178 12.02 3.34 -5.49
C VAL A 178 12.26 3.72 -6.94
N LEU A 179 12.74 4.93 -7.18
CA LEU A 179 13.07 5.44 -8.50
C LEU A 179 14.20 4.62 -9.16
N ILE A 180 15.27 4.29 -8.42
CA ILE A 180 16.39 3.51 -8.95
C ILE A 180 15.92 2.15 -9.43
N TYR A 181 15.29 1.34 -8.57
CA TYR A 181 14.92 -0.02 -8.96
C TYR A 181 13.78 -0.04 -9.98
N GLY A 182 12.85 0.94 -9.90
CA GLY A 182 11.73 1.05 -10.82
C GLY A 182 12.17 1.42 -12.24
N ILE A 183 13.04 2.43 -12.38
CA ILE A 183 13.58 2.81 -13.70
C ILE A 183 14.53 1.75 -14.23
N ALA A 184 15.36 1.13 -13.37
CA ALA A 184 16.30 0.12 -13.83
C ALA A 184 15.59 -1.13 -14.38
N GLY A 185 14.55 -1.59 -13.70
CA GLY A 185 14.02 -2.94 -13.92
C GLY A 185 12.75 -3.06 -14.76
N GLY A 186 12.12 -1.94 -15.15
CA GLY A 186 10.91 -1.92 -15.98
C GLY A 186 9.71 -2.67 -15.37
N LEU A 187 8.76 -3.08 -16.21
CA LEU A 187 7.54 -3.79 -15.76
C LEU A 187 7.85 -5.14 -15.10
N GLU A 188 8.86 -5.87 -15.58
CA GLU A 188 9.26 -7.17 -15.00
C GLU A 188 9.72 -7.01 -13.55
N ALA A 189 10.53 -5.98 -13.23
CA ALA A 189 10.89 -5.71 -11.83
C ALA A 189 9.67 -5.43 -10.98
N ALA A 190 8.79 -4.52 -11.44
CA ALA A 190 7.59 -4.15 -10.71
C ALA A 190 6.76 -5.40 -10.33
N TYR A 191 6.60 -6.34 -11.25
CA TYR A 191 5.85 -7.56 -11.00
C TYR A 191 6.49 -8.48 -9.95
N TYR A 192 7.82 -8.63 -9.96
CA TYR A 192 8.52 -9.42 -8.94
C TYR A 192 8.52 -8.71 -7.58
N THR A 193 8.67 -7.39 -7.55
CA THR A 193 8.59 -6.63 -6.29
C THR A 193 7.18 -6.71 -5.72
N ASP A 194 6.13 -6.58 -6.55
CA ASP A 194 4.74 -6.69 -6.12
C ASP A 194 4.41 -8.09 -5.58
N LEU A 195 5.00 -9.15 -6.14
CA LEU A 195 4.87 -10.51 -5.61
C LEU A 195 5.41 -10.61 -4.19
N ILE A 196 6.63 -10.15 -3.97
CA ILE A 196 7.27 -10.24 -2.65
C ILE A 196 6.54 -9.33 -1.66
N GLN A 197 6.25 -8.09 -2.05
CA GLN A 197 5.52 -7.12 -1.23
C GLN A 197 4.13 -7.63 -0.88
N GLY A 198 3.39 -8.17 -1.86
CA GLY A 198 2.06 -8.70 -1.64
C GLY A 198 2.07 -9.90 -0.68
N LEU A 199 3.03 -10.81 -0.82
CA LEU A 199 3.23 -11.91 0.14
C LEU A 199 3.55 -11.40 1.54
N CYS A 200 4.45 -10.40 1.66
CA CYS A 200 4.76 -9.77 2.93
C CYS A 200 3.54 -9.10 3.56
N ILE A 201 2.73 -8.35 2.80
CA ILE A 201 1.50 -7.70 3.29
C ILE A 201 0.55 -8.74 3.85
N ILE A 202 0.29 -9.84 3.12
CA ILE A 202 -0.61 -10.91 3.57
C ILE A 202 -0.07 -11.56 4.86
N LEU A 203 1.20 -11.95 4.86
CA LEU A 203 1.83 -12.62 5.99
C LEU A 203 1.84 -11.73 7.24
N LEU A 204 2.28 -10.48 7.10
CA LEU A 204 2.33 -9.52 8.21
C LEU A 204 0.94 -9.18 8.73
N SER A 205 -0.06 -9.08 7.86
CA SER A 205 -1.46 -8.83 8.26
C SER A 205 -2.03 -9.98 9.09
N VAL A 206 -1.79 -11.23 8.68
CA VAL A 206 -2.24 -12.42 9.43
C VAL A 206 -1.48 -12.54 10.75
N LEU A 207 -0.18 -12.25 10.74
CA LEU A 207 0.67 -12.28 11.93
C LEU A 207 0.25 -11.22 12.95
N LEU A 208 -0.23 -10.05 12.53
CA LEU A 208 -0.63 -8.97 13.43
C LEU A 208 -1.82 -9.33 14.33
N VAL A 209 -2.73 -10.20 13.88
CA VAL A 209 -3.94 -10.60 14.64
C VAL A 209 -3.60 -11.21 16.01
N PRO A 210 -2.81 -12.32 16.12
CA PRO A 210 -2.50 -12.90 17.41
C PRO A 210 -1.68 -11.97 18.32
N PHE A 211 -0.78 -11.14 17.77
CA PHE A 211 -0.05 -10.16 18.58
C PHE A 211 -0.97 -9.08 19.15
N GLY A 212 -1.92 -8.58 18.36
CA GLY A 212 -2.92 -7.62 18.81
C GLY A 212 -3.82 -8.18 19.91
N LEU A 213 -4.31 -9.40 19.74
CA LEU A 213 -5.11 -10.09 20.76
C LEU A 213 -4.32 -10.34 22.04
N ASN A 214 -3.06 -10.76 21.94
CA ASN A 214 -2.20 -10.97 23.10
C ASN A 214 -1.99 -9.66 23.87
N LYS A 215 -1.73 -8.54 23.18
CA LYS A 215 -1.61 -7.22 23.81
C LYS A 215 -2.88 -6.79 24.54
N LEU A 216 -4.05 -7.14 24.01
CA LEU A 216 -5.32 -6.86 24.68
C LEU A 216 -5.50 -7.69 25.96
N VAL A 217 -5.13 -8.98 25.92
CA VAL A 217 -5.15 -9.87 27.09
C VAL A 217 -4.15 -9.41 28.15
N GLU A 218 -2.94 -8.99 27.76
CA GLU A 218 -1.94 -8.43 28.68
C GLU A 218 -2.45 -7.18 29.42
N GLN A 219 -3.27 -6.36 28.75
CA GLN A 219 -3.72 -5.08 29.27
C GLN A 219 -5.03 -5.17 30.08
N PHE A 220 -5.98 -6.02 29.67
CA PHE A 220 -7.33 -6.08 30.25
C PHE A 220 -7.74 -7.47 30.73
N GLY A 221 -6.95 -8.51 30.46
CA GLY A 221 -7.21 -9.89 30.87
C GLY A 221 -6.77 -10.20 32.29
N THR A 222 -7.19 -11.35 32.79
CA THR A 222 -6.81 -11.87 34.11
C THR A 222 -5.51 -12.67 33.99
N PRO A 223 -4.42 -12.27 34.67
CA PRO A 223 -3.13 -12.95 34.57
C PRO A 223 -3.23 -14.44 34.92
N GLY A 224 -2.80 -15.31 34.00
CA GLY A 224 -2.74 -16.76 34.20
C GLY A 224 -4.05 -17.54 33.98
N GLN A 225 -5.16 -16.86 33.64
CA GLN A 225 -6.43 -17.50 33.28
C GLN A 225 -6.80 -17.30 31.81
N ASP A 226 -6.58 -16.10 31.28
CA ASP A 226 -6.96 -15.75 29.92
C ASP A 226 -5.85 -16.09 28.92
N GLY A 227 -6.21 -16.81 27.86
CA GLY A 227 -5.35 -17.09 26.71
C GLY A 227 -5.53 -16.07 25.59
N ILE A 228 -4.74 -16.18 24.51
CA ILE A 228 -4.77 -15.23 23.38
C ILE A 228 -6.16 -15.11 22.74
N LEU A 229 -6.92 -16.21 22.67
CA LEU A 229 -8.26 -16.21 22.08
C LEU A 229 -9.30 -15.48 22.95
N ASP A 230 -9.07 -15.36 24.26
CA ASP A 230 -9.90 -14.56 25.16
C ASP A 230 -9.81 -13.07 24.84
N GLY A 231 -8.81 -12.65 24.06
CA GLY A 231 -8.76 -11.30 23.48
C GLY A 231 -10.03 -10.95 22.70
N PHE A 232 -10.65 -11.90 21.99
CA PHE A 232 -11.92 -11.60 21.32
C PHE A 232 -13.05 -11.33 22.31
N ARG A 233 -13.12 -12.06 23.42
CA ARG A 233 -14.11 -11.86 24.49
C ARG A 233 -13.89 -10.49 25.15
N ILE A 234 -12.67 -10.22 25.57
CA ILE A 234 -12.27 -8.95 26.19
C ILE A 234 -12.60 -7.78 25.28
N MET A 235 -12.37 -7.90 23.96
CA MET A 235 -12.70 -6.85 23.00
C MET A 235 -14.20 -6.54 22.99
N HIS A 236 -15.07 -7.56 23.07
CA HIS A 236 -16.53 -7.38 23.13
C HIS A 236 -17.01 -6.82 24.47
N GLU A 237 -16.27 -7.07 25.56
CA GLU A 237 -16.58 -6.50 26.88
C GLU A 237 -16.18 -5.02 26.98
N GLN A 238 -15.09 -4.62 26.30
CA GLN A 238 -14.55 -3.26 26.37
C GLN A 238 -15.19 -2.30 25.36
N LEU A 239 -15.69 -2.81 24.22
CA LEU A 239 -16.23 -1.96 23.15
C LEU A 239 -17.76 -1.98 23.11
N PRO A 240 -18.42 -0.85 22.79
CA PRO A 240 -19.86 -0.81 22.54
C PRO A 240 -20.26 -1.79 21.41
N GLY A 241 -21.44 -2.41 21.54
CA GLY A 241 -21.96 -3.33 20.53
C GLY A 241 -22.05 -2.74 19.11
N GLU A 242 -22.18 -1.42 18.99
CA GLU A 242 -22.19 -0.70 17.71
C GLU A 242 -20.88 -0.86 16.92
N PHE A 243 -19.73 -1.03 17.59
CA PHE A 243 -18.44 -1.25 16.94
C PHE A 243 -18.36 -2.58 16.20
N PHE A 244 -19.27 -3.52 16.45
CA PHE A 244 -19.32 -4.82 15.76
C PHE A 244 -20.35 -4.85 14.64
N THR A 245 -21.02 -3.72 14.37
CA THR A 245 -21.93 -3.61 13.23
C THR A 245 -21.14 -3.52 11.93
N ILE A 246 -21.49 -4.36 10.96
CA ILE A 246 -20.83 -4.40 9.66
C ILE A 246 -21.38 -3.29 8.76
N VAL A 247 -22.64 -2.89 8.91
CA VAL A 247 -23.30 -1.88 8.08
C VAL A 247 -24.01 -0.87 8.98
N GLY A 248 -23.74 0.43 8.76
CA GLY A 248 -24.51 1.51 9.39
C GLY A 248 -24.11 1.88 10.82
N ALA A 249 -22.82 1.80 11.18
CA ALA A 249 -22.35 2.28 12.48
C ALA A 249 -22.70 3.78 12.68
N SER A 250 -23.20 4.15 13.85
CA SER A 250 -23.59 5.53 14.23
C SER A 250 -22.45 6.56 14.01
N GLY A 251 -21.20 6.15 14.29
CA GLY A 251 -19.97 6.92 14.04
C GLY A 251 -19.47 6.92 12.59
N ALA A 252 -20.13 6.22 11.67
CA ALA A 252 -19.88 6.30 10.23
C ALA A 252 -20.74 7.38 9.54
N SER A 253 -21.66 8.01 10.28
CA SER A 253 -22.37 9.18 9.77
C SER A 253 -21.43 10.38 9.75
N GLU A 254 -21.16 10.94 8.58
CA GLU A 254 -20.49 12.26 8.44
C GLU A 254 -21.33 13.40 9.07
N PHE A 255 -22.56 13.10 9.48
CA PHE A 255 -23.51 13.98 10.17
C PHE A 255 -24.08 13.28 11.42
N PRO A 256 -23.36 13.27 12.54
CA PRO A 256 -23.90 12.72 13.78
C PRO A 256 -25.10 13.55 14.25
N LEU A 257 -26.25 12.89 14.43
CA LEU A 257 -27.51 13.54 14.82
C LEU A 257 -27.53 14.03 16.27
N HIS A 258 -26.54 13.67 17.10
CA HIS A 258 -26.48 14.09 18.50
C HIS A 258 -25.04 14.46 18.91
N ARG A 259 -24.91 15.64 19.51
CA ARG A 259 -23.75 16.11 20.30
C ARG A 259 -24.02 15.87 21.77
#